data_AF-A0A059AWV4-F1
#
_entry.id   AF-A0A059AWV4-F1
#
_cell.length_a   1.000
_cell.length_b   1.000
_cell.length_c   1.000
_cell.angle_alpha   90.00
_cell.angle_beta   90.00
_cell.angle_gamma   90.00
#
_symmetry.space_group_name_H-M   'P 1'
#
loop_
_entity.id
_entity.type
_entity.pdbx_description
1 polymer ?
#
loop_
_entity_poly.entity_id
_entity_poly.type
_entity_poly.pdbx_seq_one_letter_code
_entity_poly.pdbx_strand_id
1 'polypeptide(L)'
;MLVCWLPEIPHTVAVDASRMVGVAAFVLNDRREVLVVQERNGMFQDTGVWKLPTGVLNEGEYICHAVVKEVNEEMGVDTKFVEVLCFRQSHKSFFTKTDLFFLCVLQPESAAIELQNVETEAAKWMPIEEYAAQPFIVENKQFNFMANICLAKADHCYPGSAVLATTAGVAEGLPSTAITPKLRRTWQVACNSWIVMRNFFLGPRPTGPC
;
A
#
# COMPACT_ATOMS: atom_id res chain seq x y z
N MET A 1 -26.87 -6.12 3.86
CA MET A 1 -27.53 -7.19 3.10
C MET A 1 -27.73 -8.39 4.02
N LEU A 2 -28.88 -9.06 4.01
CA LEU A 2 -29.12 -10.24 4.84
C LEU A 2 -28.92 -11.50 3.98
N VAL A 3 -28.18 -12.49 4.49
CA VAL A 3 -27.93 -13.77 3.79
C VAL A 3 -28.23 -14.92 4.74
N CYS A 4 -28.95 -15.94 4.25
CA CYS A 4 -29.24 -17.18 4.97
C CYS A 4 -28.64 -18.37 4.23
N TRP A 5 -27.79 -19.15 4.90
CA TRP A 5 -27.21 -20.38 4.37
C TRP A 5 -28.09 -21.57 4.76
N LEU A 6 -28.83 -22.11 3.79
CA LEU A 6 -29.78 -23.21 3.99
C LEU A 6 -29.16 -24.63 4.04
N PRO A 7 -28.03 -24.93 3.38
CA PRO A 7 -27.44 -26.27 3.43
C PRO A 7 -26.84 -26.63 4.81
N GLU A 8 -26.84 -27.93 5.16
CA GLU A 8 -26.20 -28.47 6.39
C GLU A 8 -24.65 -28.56 6.31
N ILE A 9 -24.04 -28.03 5.25
CA ILE A 9 -22.58 -27.92 5.11
C ILE A 9 -22.08 -26.60 5.71
N PRO A 10 -20.77 -26.51 6.10
CA PRO A 10 -20.19 -25.26 6.58
C PRO A 10 -20.48 -24.11 5.62
N HIS A 11 -20.94 -22.99 6.16
CA HIS A 11 -21.23 -21.80 5.36
C HIS A 11 -19.95 -21.29 4.70
N THR A 12 -19.99 -21.06 3.39
CA THR A 12 -18.87 -20.48 2.63
C THR A 12 -19.09 -19.01 2.30
N VAL A 13 -20.19 -18.43 2.77
CA VAL A 13 -20.45 -16.99 2.63
C VAL A 13 -19.35 -16.27 3.40
N ALA A 14 -18.65 -15.36 2.73
CA ALA A 14 -17.70 -14.49 3.38
C ALA A 14 -18.44 -13.71 4.48
N VAL A 15 -18.07 -13.97 5.74
CA VAL A 15 -18.46 -13.13 6.88
C VAL A 15 -17.95 -11.72 6.58
N ASP A 16 -18.76 -10.69 6.84
CA ASP A 16 -18.47 -9.28 6.54
C ASP A 16 -16.98 -8.99 6.66
N ALA A 17 -16.34 -8.77 5.51
CA ALA A 17 -14.90 -8.61 5.38
C ALA A 17 -14.47 -7.22 5.82
N SER A 18 -14.81 -6.85 7.05
CA SER A 18 -14.51 -5.54 7.61
C SER A 18 -13.02 -5.49 7.99
N ARG A 19 -12.20 -5.22 6.99
CA ARG A 19 -10.77 -4.93 7.15
C ARG A 19 -10.57 -3.45 6.88
N MET A 20 -9.80 -2.81 7.73
CA MET A 20 -9.36 -1.45 7.46
C MET A 20 -8.20 -1.53 6.47
N VAL A 21 -8.25 -0.74 5.41
CA VAL A 21 -7.16 -0.62 4.46
C VAL A 21 -6.56 0.77 4.62
N GLY A 22 -5.31 0.83 5.04
CA GLY A 22 -4.52 2.07 5.10
C GLY A 22 -3.54 2.15 3.95
N VAL A 23 -3.14 3.37 3.63
CA VAL A 23 -2.11 3.67 2.63
C VAL A 23 -1.08 4.62 3.22
N ALA A 24 0.18 4.46 2.82
CA ALA A 24 1.26 5.42 3.03
C ALA A 24 1.78 5.90 1.69
N ALA A 25 1.97 7.21 1.56
CA ALA A 25 2.55 7.82 0.39
C ALA A 25 4.07 8.01 0.58
N PHE A 26 4.86 7.31 -0.24
CA PHE A 26 6.27 7.60 -0.43
C PHE A 26 6.42 8.50 -1.66
N VAL A 27 6.51 9.81 -1.43
CA VAL A 27 6.70 10.81 -2.48
C VAL A 27 8.15 11.26 -2.45
N LEU A 28 8.92 10.91 -3.48
CA LEU A 28 10.33 11.29 -3.60
C LEU A 28 10.49 12.31 -4.74
N ASN A 29 11.14 13.43 -4.46
CA ASN A 29 11.48 14.42 -5.49
C ASN A 29 12.87 14.16 -6.10
N ASP A 30 13.21 14.91 -7.15
CA ASP A 30 14.49 14.78 -7.86
C ASP A 30 15.73 15.12 -7.01
N ARG A 31 15.54 15.75 -5.85
CA ARG A 31 16.60 16.10 -4.89
C ARG A 31 16.82 15.03 -3.81
N ARG A 32 16.19 13.85 -3.96
CA ARG A 32 16.17 12.78 -2.94
C ARG A 32 15.56 13.22 -1.61
N GLU A 33 14.63 14.16 -1.65
CA GLU A 33 13.85 14.55 -0.49
C GLU A 33 12.49 13.86 -0.56
N VAL A 34 12.07 13.31 0.57
CA VAL A 34 10.78 12.67 0.78
C VAL A 34 9.80 13.67 1.40
N LEU A 35 8.55 13.63 0.93
CA LEU A 35 7.46 14.39 1.54
C LEU A 35 7.07 13.76 2.87
N VAL A 36 7.14 14.54 3.94
CA VAL A 36 6.83 14.09 5.31
C VAL A 36 5.92 15.08 6.01
N VAL A 37 5.14 14.54 6.95
CA VAL A 37 4.18 15.30 7.75
C VAL A 37 4.38 15.04 9.25
N GLN A 38 3.97 16.03 10.05
CA GLN A 38 3.75 15.90 11.49
C GLN A 38 2.25 15.97 11.77
N GLU A 39 1.76 15.05 12.58
CA GLU A 39 0.36 15.02 13.03
C GLU A 39 0.13 16.11 14.07
N ARG A 40 -0.88 16.95 13.86
CA ARG A 40 -1.38 17.86 14.89
C ARG A 40 -2.21 17.14 15.94
N ASN A 41 -3.03 16.19 15.49
CA ASN A 41 -3.90 15.39 16.33
C ASN A 41 -3.59 13.92 16.04
N GLY A 42 -3.31 13.11 17.05
CA GLY A 42 -3.05 11.69 16.85
C GLY A 42 -2.05 11.10 17.81
N MET A 43 -1.44 9.98 17.41
CA MET A 43 -0.46 9.29 18.24
C MET A 43 0.88 10.01 18.28
N PHE A 44 1.19 10.77 17.23
CA PHE A 44 2.46 11.48 17.10
C PHE A 44 2.38 12.97 17.43
N GLN A 45 1.25 13.42 17.99
CA GLN A 45 1.07 14.80 18.43
C GLN A 45 2.18 15.20 19.42
N ASP A 46 2.81 16.36 19.21
CA ASP A 46 3.89 16.95 20.03
C ASP A 46 5.13 16.05 20.20
N THR A 47 5.25 14.95 19.44
CA THR A 47 6.43 14.06 19.50
C THR A 47 7.58 14.55 18.63
N GLY A 48 7.31 15.45 17.67
CA GLY A 48 8.29 15.92 16.69
C GLY A 48 8.67 14.89 15.63
N VAL A 49 8.06 13.70 15.63
CA VAL A 49 8.36 12.64 14.66
C VAL A 49 7.77 12.97 13.29
N TRP A 50 8.62 12.94 12.27
CA TRP A 50 8.20 13.08 10.87
C TRP A 50 7.84 11.72 10.29
N LYS A 51 6.61 11.58 9.80
CA LYS A 51 6.10 10.36 9.16
C LYS A 51 5.79 10.61 7.68
N LEU A 52 5.62 9.52 6.93
CA LEU A 52 5.01 9.60 5.61
C LEU A 52 3.53 10.01 5.74
N PRO A 53 2.96 10.70 4.75
CA PRO A 53 1.52 10.91 4.65
C PRO A 53 0.79 9.57 4.66
N THR A 54 -0.28 9.47 5.44
CA THR A 54 -1.01 8.22 5.64
C THR A 54 -2.50 8.43 5.68
N GLY A 55 -3.23 7.66 4.88
CA GLY A 55 -4.68 7.73 4.77
C GLY A 55 -5.37 6.39 4.98
N VAL A 56 -6.70 6.44 5.06
CA VAL A 56 -7.57 5.26 5.11
C VAL A 56 -8.42 5.19 3.84
N LEU A 57 -8.47 4.01 3.23
CA LEU A 57 -9.26 3.75 2.04
C LEU A 57 -10.75 3.72 2.38
N ASN A 58 -11.57 4.39 1.56
CA ASN A 58 -13.02 4.25 1.64
C ASN A 58 -13.51 3.00 0.89
N GLU A 59 -14.73 2.56 1.21
CA GLU A 59 -15.35 1.43 0.52
C GLU A 59 -15.52 1.73 -0.97
N GLY A 60 -15.08 0.81 -1.83
CA GLY A 60 -15.14 0.95 -3.29
C GLY A 60 -14.04 1.81 -3.91
N GLU A 61 -13.13 2.37 -3.10
CA GLU A 61 -12.03 3.20 -3.58
C GLU A 61 -10.82 2.36 -4.02
N TYR A 62 -10.12 2.78 -5.07
CA TYR A 62 -8.87 2.14 -5.50
C TYR A 62 -7.69 2.63 -4.65
N ILE A 63 -6.77 1.72 -4.31
CA ILE A 63 -5.53 2.03 -3.55
C ILE A 63 -4.76 3.19 -4.19
N CYS A 64 -4.59 3.16 -5.51
CA CYS A 64 -3.88 4.20 -6.25
C CYS A 64 -4.57 5.56 -6.20
N HIS A 65 -5.90 5.60 -6.13
CA HIS A 65 -6.65 6.86 -6.05
C HIS A 65 -6.61 7.44 -4.64
N ALA A 66 -6.86 6.61 -3.62
CA ALA A 66 -6.89 7.08 -2.25
C ALA A 66 -5.55 7.67 -1.81
N VAL A 67 -4.43 7.05 -2.18
CA VAL A 67 -3.11 7.55 -1.77
C VAL A 67 -2.73 8.86 -2.46
N VAL A 68 -3.18 9.07 -3.71
CA VAL A 68 -3.00 10.36 -4.42
C VAL A 68 -3.89 11.42 -3.80
N LYS A 69 -5.16 11.07 -3.53
CA LYS A 69 -6.13 11.94 -2.87
C LYS A 69 -5.62 12.40 -1.50
N GLU A 70 -5.11 11.49 -0.68
CA GLU A 70 -4.58 11.79 0.66
C GLU A 70 -3.50 12.87 0.61
N VAL A 71 -2.52 12.72 -0.29
CA VAL A 71 -1.42 13.68 -0.42
C VAL A 71 -1.93 15.06 -0.88
N ASN A 72 -2.91 15.07 -1.77
CA ASN A 72 -3.52 16.31 -2.22
C ASN A 72 -4.32 17.00 -1.11
N GLU A 73 -5.13 16.26 -0.34
CA GLU A 73 -5.96 16.79 0.75
C GLU A 73 -5.13 17.32 1.94
N GLU A 74 -4.02 16.66 2.29
CA GLU A 74 -3.17 17.10 3.40
C GLU A 74 -2.25 18.27 3.01
N MET A 75 -1.67 18.23 1.82
CA MET A 75 -0.51 19.06 1.45
C MET A 75 -0.67 19.86 0.14
N GLY A 76 -1.79 19.70 -0.57
CA GLY A 76 -2.02 20.38 -1.85
C GLY A 76 -1.05 19.98 -2.96
N VAL A 77 -0.31 18.86 -2.79
CA VAL A 77 0.69 18.41 -3.76
C VAL A 77 0.04 17.47 -4.76
N ASP A 78 0.09 17.84 -6.04
CA ASP A 78 -0.33 16.97 -7.13
C ASP A 78 0.70 15.86 -7.33
N THR A 79 0.21 14.62 -7.36
CA THR A 79 1.06 13.44 -7.45
C THR A 79 0.47 12.39 -8.37
N LYS A 80 1.35 11.57 -8.94
CA LYS A 80 0.98 10.43 -9.79
C LYS A 80 1.40 9.13 -9.14
N PHE A 81 0.47 8.17 -9.10
CA PHE A 81 0.77 6.83 -8.63
C PHE A 81 1.74 6.09 -9.55
N VAL A 82 2.76 5.46 -8.95
CA VAL A 82 3.76 4.65 -9.65
C VAL A 82 3.55 3.17 -9.37
N GLU A 83 3.70 2.76 -8.11
CA GLU A 83 3.68 1.35 -7.73
C GLU A 83 3.46 1.14 -6.21
N VAL A 84 3.09 -0.07 -5.82
CA VAL A 84 3.11 -0.51 -4.41
C VAL A 84 4.46 -1.17 -4.11
N LEU A 85 5.17 -0.73 -3.07
CA LEU A 85 6.46 -1.31 -2.66
C LEU A 85 6.28 -2.53 -1.77
N CYS A 86 5.41 -2.41 -0.78
CA CYS A 86 5.10 -3.48 0.15
C CYS A 86 3.74 -3.25 0.78
N PHE A 87 3.21 -4.29 1.41
CA PHE A 87 2.07 -4.17 2.30
C PHE A 87 2.34 -4.93 3.59
N ARG A 88 1.74 -4.48 4.68
CA ARG A 88 1.73 -5.19 5.95
C ARG A 88 0.32 -5.59 6.31
N GLN A 89 0.22 -6.69 7.03
CA GLN A 89 -0.98 -7.07 7.75
C GLN A 89 -0.70 -6.95 9.24
N SER A 90 -1.59 -6.33 9.99
CA SER A 90 -1.54 -6.33 11.44
C SER A 90 -2.90 -6.73 12.00
N HIS A 91 -2.88 -7.35 13.19
CA HIS A 91 -4.09 -7.85 13.84
C HIS A 91 -4.35 -7.01 15.09
N LYS A 92 -5.61 -6.63 15.31
CA LYS A 92 -6.06 -5.86 16.48
C LYS A 92 -5.46 -4.44 16.56
N SER A 93 -5.10 -3.82 15.43
CA SER A 93 -4.56 -2.45 15.41
C SER A 93 -5.63 -1.40 15.70
N PHE A 94 -6.78 -1.47 15.01
CA PHE A 94 -7.92 -0.57 15.20
C PHE A 94 -9.18 -1.38 15.46
N PHE A 95 -9.88 -1.10 16.56
CA PHE A 95 -11.20 -1.67 16.89
C PHE A 95 -11.30 -3.19 16.66
N THR A 96 -10.30 -3.95 17.12
CA THR A 96 -10.19 -5.42 17.05
C THR A 96 -10.19 -6.07 15.65
N LYS A 97 -10.12 -5.26 14.59
CA LYS A 97 -10.08 -5.74 13.19
C LYS A 97 -8.65 -5.96 12.69
N THR A 98 -8.53 -6.68 11.58
CA THR A 98 -7.26 -6.86 10.88
C THR A 98 -7.08 -5.68 9.92
N ASP A 99 -5.94 -5.00 9.99
CA ASP A 99 -5.57 -3.92 9.07
C ASP A 99 -4.65 -4.44 7.97
N LEU A 100 -4.88 -3.96 6.75
CA LEU A 100 -3.91 -4.01 5.66
C LEU A 100 -3.38 -2.61 5.47
N PHE A 101 -2.08 -2.47 5.27
CA PHE A 101 -1.47 -1.16 5.08
C PHE A 101 -0.47 -1.22 3.92
N PHE A 102 -0.68 -0.38 2.91
CA PHE A 102 0.07 -0.39 1.66
C PHE A 102 1.03 0.80 1.59
N LEU A 103 2.32 0.53 1.35
CA LEU A 103 3.30 1.56 1.05
C LEU A 103 3.35 1.77 -0.47
N CYS A 104 2.96 2.96 -0.92
CA CYS A 104 2.83 3.30 -2.33
C CYS A 104 3.85 4.37 -2.72
N VAL A 105 4.47 4.22 -3.88
CA VAL A 105 5.33 5.25 -4.47
C VAL A 105 4.47 6.18 -5.30
N LEU A 106 4.68 7.47 -5.06
CA LEU A 106 4.11 8.55 -5.83
C LEU A 106 5.23 9.40 -6.43
N GLN A 107 4.99 9.89 -7.64
CA GLN A 107 5.84 10.88 -8.28
C GLN A 107 5.18 12.26 -8.12
N PRO A 108 5.88 13.27 -7.56
CA PRO A 108 5.34 14.61 -7.46
C PRO A 108 5.31 15.29 -8.83
N GLU A 109 4.21 15.96 -9.15
CA GLU A 109 4.09 16.83 -10.33
C GLU A 109 4.37 18.30 -9.98
N SER A 110 4.22 18.65 -8.71
CA SER A 110 4.57 19.95 -8.14
C SER A 110 5.42 19.80 -6.86
N ALA A 111 6.22 20.82 -6.55
CA ALA A 111 7.05 20.85 -5.33
C ALA A 111 6.50 21.83 -4.27
N ALA A 112 5.50 22.64 -4.63
CA ALA A 112 4.88 23.60 -3.74
C ALA A 112 3.99 22.85 -2.74
N ILE A 113 4.25 23.05 -1.46
CA ILE A 113 3.44 22.49 -0.37
C ILE A 113 2.50 23.59 0.10
N GLU A 114 1.20 23.31 0.05
CA GLU A 114 0.16 24.16 0.62
C GLU A 114 -0.56 23.35 1.69
N LEU A 115 -0.35 23.70 2.95
CA LEU A 115 -0.92 22.93 4.06
C LEU A 115 -2.44 23.18 4.09
N GLN A 116 -3.21 22.16 3.72
CA GLN A 116 -4.66 22.29 3.49
C GLN A 116 -5.50 21.65 4.61
N ASN A 117 -4.93 20.76 5.41
CA ASN A 117 -5.64 20.03 6.46
C ASN A 117 -5.32 20.56 7.88
N VAL A 118 -6.38 20.72 8.69
CA VAL A 118 -6.29 21.07 10.13
C VAL A 118 -5.67 19.97 10.99
N GLU A 119 -5.64 18.72 10.52
CA GLU A 119 -5.07 17.56 11.22
C GLU A 119 -3.54 17.47 11.09
N THR A 120 -2.95 18.17 10.12
CA THR A 120 -1.50 18.23 9.91
C THR A 120 -0.92 19.46 10.60
N GLU A 121 0.15 19.29 11.38
CA GLU A 121 0.84 20.40 12.05
C GLU A 121 1.84 21.07 11.10
N ALA A 122 2.63 20.27 10.41
CA ALA A 122 3.66 20.72 9.50
C ALA A 122 3.91 19.70 8.39
N ALA A 123 4.30 20.17 7.22
CA ALA A 123 4.71 19.34 6.09
C ALA A 123 5.98 19.93 5.46
N LYS A 124 6.92 19.06 5.08
CA LYS A 124 8.16 19.48 4.41
C LYS A 124 8.74 18.39 3.52
N TRP A 125 9.61 18.82 2.62
CA TRP A 125 10.57 17.95 1.96
C TRP A 125 11.75 17.71 2.92
N MET A 126 12.04 16.45 3.22
CA MET A 126 13.13 16.03 4.11
C MET A 126 14.05 15.07 3.36
N PRO A 127 15.39 15.20 3.44
CA PRO A 127 16.31 14.20 2.88
C PRO A 127 15.94 12.78 3.34
N ILE A 128 15.87 11.81 2.42
CA ILE A 128 15.43 10.44 2.76
C ILE A 128 16.33 9.78 3.81
N GLU A 129 17.62 10.13 3.80
CA GLU A 129 18.59 9.67 4.79
C GLU A 129 18.31 10.26 6.18
N GLU A 130 17.87 11.53 6.26
CA GLU A 130 17.46 12.16 7.52
C GLU A 130 16.18 11.51 8.06
N TYR A 131 15.19 11.24 7.18
CA TYR A 131 13.96 10.55 7.54
C TYR A 131 14.23 9.17 8.15
N ALA A 132 15.08 8.37 7.50
CA ALA A 132 15.40 7.02 7.92
C ALA A 132 16.26 6.99 9.20
N ALA A 133 17.03 8.05 9.48
CA ALA A 133 17.89 8.18 10.65
C ALA A 133 17.17 8.70 11.90
N GLN A 134 15.89 9.10 11.81
CA GLN A 134 15.14 9.55 12.98
C GLN A 134 15.14 8.49 14.10
N PRO A 135 15.42 8.86 15.37
CA PRO A 135 15.53 7.90 16.48
C PRO A 135 14.32 6.96 16.59
N PHE A 136 13.11 7.50 16.48
CA PHE A 136 11.88 6.71 16.50
C PHE A 136 11.81 5.67 15.37
N ILE A 137 12.22 6.05 14.16
CA ILE A 137 12.24 5.15 12.99
C ILE A 137 13.27 4.04 13.17
N VAL A 138 14.45 4.35 13.73
CA VAL A 138 15.51 3.38 13.98
C VAL A 138 15.14 2.39 15.09
N GLU A 139 14.57 2.87 16.19
CA GLU A 139 14.20 2.04 17.34
C GLU A 139 12.99 1.14 17.05
N ASN A 140 12.04 1.62 16.24
CA ASN A 140 10.86 0.85 15.90
C ASN A 140 11.11 -0.07 14.69
N LYS A 141 11.17 -1.38 14.93
CA LYS A 141 11.45 -2.40 13.90
C LYS A 141 10.55 -2.30 12.66
N GLN A 142 9.28 -1.98 12.83
CA GLN A 142 8.34 -1.89 11.72
C GLN A 142 8.62 -0.67 10.85
N PHE A 143 8.79 0.50 11.48
CA PHE A 143 9.11 1.73 10.77
C PHE A 143 10.50 1.65 10.13
N ASN A 144 11.50 1.08 10.83
CA ASN A 144 12.84 0.85 10.29
C ASN A 144 12.79 -0.02 9.02
N PHE A 145 12.00 -1.09 9.03
CA PHE A 145 11.85 -1.97 7.87
C PHE A 145 11.26 -1.23 6.67
N MET A 146 10.20 -0.44 6.87
CA MET A 146 9.59 0.36 5.81
C MET A 146 10.56 1.44 5.30
N ALA A 147 11.30 2.11 6.19
CA ALA A 147 12.29 3.13 5.81
C ALA A 147 13.43 2.53 4.98
N ASN A 148 13.90 1.32 5.30
CA ASN A 148 14.92 0.63 4.50
C ASN A 148 14.42 0.28 3.09
N ILE A 149 13.12 -0.06 2.95
CA ILE A 149 12.51 -0.26 1.62
C ILE A 149 12.47 1.07 0.86
N CYS A 150 12.09 2.17 1.51
CA CYS A 150 12.09 3.50 0.89
C CYS A 150 13.51 3.91 0.44
N LEU A 151 14.53 3.67 1.26
CA LEU A 151 15.94 3.91 0.90
C LEU A 151 16.36 3.08 -0.32
N ALA A 152 16.09 1.77 -0.29
CA ALA A 152 16.40 0.89 -1.43
C ALA A 152 15.67 1.31 -2.72
N LYS A 153 14.44 1.85 -2.59
CA LYS A 153 13.70 2.41 -3.72
C LYS A 153 14.30 3.73 -4.21
N ALA A 154 14.72 4.60 -3.31
CA ALA A 154 15.39 5.87 -3.64
C ALA A 154 16.70 5.65 -4.40
N ASP A 155 17.41 4.55 -4.14
CA ASP A 155 18.61 4.14 -4.86
C ASP A 155 18.30 3.40 -6.18
N HIS A 156 17.04 3.43 -6.65
CA HIS A 156 16.54 2.74 -7.85
C HIS A 156 16.72 1.21 -7.86
N CYS A 157 16.97 0.60 -6.70
CA CYS A 157 17.31 -0.82 -6.58
C CYS A 157 16.11 -1.71 -6.20
N TYR A 158 14.92 -1.14 -6.00
CA TYR A 158 13.75 -1.88 -5.52
C TYR A 158 12.56 -1.79 -6.50
N PRO A 159 12.18 -2.90 -7.16
CA PRO A 159 10.98 -2.95 -7.99
C PRO A 159 9.72 -3.16 -7.14
N GLY A 160 8.67 -2.39 -7.43
CA GLY A 160 7.34 -2.57 -6.84
C GLY A 160 6.34 -3.24 -7.78
N SER A 161 5.08 -3.24 -7.36
CA SER A 161 3.95 -3.72 -8.15
C SER A 161 3.17 -2.54 -8.75
N ALA A 162 3.26 -2.37 -10.06
CA ALA A 162 2.50 -1.37 -10.80
C ALA A 162 1.05 -1.81 -11.06
N VAL A 163 0.17 -0.83 -11.28
CA VAL A 163 -1.24 -1.09 -11.62
C VAL A 163 -1.37 -1.37 -13.11
N LEU A 164 -2.07 -2.46 -13.46
CA LEU A 164 -2.51 -2.75 -14.82
C LEU A 164 -4.03 -2.83 -14.84
N ALA A 165 -4.67 -1.86 -15.52
CA ALA A 165 -6.11 -1.88 -15.71
C ALA A 165 -6.52 -3.06 -16.58
N THR A 166 -7.48 -3.84 -16.10
CA THR A 166 -8.07 -4.96 -16.84
C THR A 166 -9.58 -4.90 -16.72
N THR A 167 -10.29 -5.30 -17.78
CA THR A 167 -11.75 -5.37 -17.78
C THR A 167 -12.17 -6.77 -17.35
N ALA A 168 -12.94 -6.86 -16.27
CA ALA A 168 -13.58 -8.12 -15.91
C ALA A 168 -14.65 -8.45 -16.96
N GLY A 169 -14.73 -9.72 -17.37
CA GLY A 169 -15.86 -10.19 -18.18
C GLY A 169 -17.14 -10.05 -17.37
N VAL A 170 -18.08 -9.25 -17.85
CA VAL A 170 -19.44 -9.25 -17.31
C VAL A 170 -20.06 -10.59 -17.70
N ALA A 171 -20.40 -11.42 -16.71
CA ALA A 171 -21.23 -12.59 -16.97
C ALA A 171 -22.64 -12.09 -17.35
N GLU A 172 -22.85 -11.74 -18.61
CA GLU A 172 -24.20 -11.61 -19.14
C GLU A 172 -24.91 -12.97 -19.04
N GLY A 173 -26.15 -12.94 -18.58
CA GLY A 173 -26.88 -14.05 -17.97
C GLY A 173 -26.66 -15.41 -18.64
N LEU A 174 -26.09 -16.35 -17.89
CA LEU A 174 -26.25 -17.76 -18.21
C LEU A 174 -27.70 -18.16 -17.89
N PRO A 175 -28.52 -18.60 -18.87
CA PRO A 175 -29.72 -19.34 -18.54
C PRO A 175 -29.33 -20.60 -17.78
N SER A 176 -30.01 -20.83 -16.66
CA SER A 176 -29.94 -22.03 -15.84
C SER A 176 -30.21 -23.26 -16.72
N THR A 177 -29.15 -23.87 -17.28
CA THR A 177 -28.96 -25.30 -17.62
C THR A 177 -27.86 -25.45 -18.68
N ALA A 178 -26.59 -25.44 -18.26
CA ALA A 178 -25.52 -26.04 -19.06
C ALA A 178 -24.31 -26.34 -18.17
N ILE A 179 -24.35 -27.49 -17.49
CA ILE A 179 -23.13 -28.14 -17.00
C ILE A 179 -22.51 -28.83 -18.21
N THR A 180 -21.34 -28.40 -18.67
CA THR A 180 -20.41 -29.30 -19.39
C THR A 180 -18.94 -29.04 -18.99
N PRO A 181 -18.10 -30.08 -18.90
CA PRO A 181 -16.79 -30.01 -18.29
C PRO A 181 -15.72 -29.64 -19.31
N LYS A 182 -15.24 -28.40 -19.29
CA LYS A 182 -14.03 -28.03 -20.05
C LYS A 182 -13.24 -26.87 -19.43
N LEU A 183 -12.93 -26.95 -18.13
CA LEU A 183 -11.83 -26.19 -17.53
C LEU A 183 -10.90 -27.15 -16.78
N ARG A 184 -10.09 -27.89 -17.55
CA ARG A 184 -8.98 -28.70 -17.01
C ARG A 184 -7.72 -28.54 -17.85
N ARG A 185 -7.45 -27.35 -18.40
CA ARG A 185 -6.17 -27.02 -19.08
C ARG A 185 -5.60 -25.62 -18.88
N THR A 186 -6.30 -24.68 -18.22
CA THR A 186 -5.77 -23.32 -18.00
C THR A 186 -5.13 -23.09 -16.62
N TRP A 187 -5.34 -23.98 -15.64
CA TRP A 187 -4.74 -23.84 -14.31
C TRP A 187 -3.31 -24.40 -14.18
N GLN A 188 -2.81 -25.15 -15.17
CA GLN A 188 -1.44 -25.70 -15.12
C GLN A 188 -0.37 -24.67 -15.55
N VAL A 189 -0.74 -23.63 -16.31
CA VAL A 189 0.23 -22.63 -16.80
C VAL A 189 0.53 -21.57 -15.73
N ALA A 190 -0.45 -21.21 -14.90
CA ALA A 190 -0.25 -20.24 -13.82
C ALA A 190 0.57 -20.80 -12.63
N CYS A 191 0.46 -22.10 -12.33
CA CYS A 191 1.23 -22.72 -11.24
C CYS A 191 2.72 -22.91 -11.56
N ASN A 192 3.12 -22.98 -12.83
CA ASN A 192 4.53 -23.19 -13.17
C ASN A 192 5.39 -21.90 -13.09
N SER A 193 4.79 -20.70 -13.09
CA SER A 193 5.55 -19.46 -12.84
C SER A 193 5.83 -19.21 -11.36
N TRP A 194 5.12 -19.86 -10.44
CA TRP A 194 5.34 -19.71 -9.00
C TRP A 194 6.51 -20.55 -8.45
N ILE A 195 6.95 -21.59 -9.17
CA ILE A 195 8.08 -22.43 -8.74
C ILE A 195 9.45 -21.77 -9.04
N VAL A 196 9.53 -20.81 -9.96
CA VAL A 196 10.78 -20.09 -10.25
C VAL A 196 11.09 -19.02 -9.21
N MET A 197 10.09 -18.50 -8.49
CA MET A 197 10.29 -17.43 -7.50
C MET A 197 10.80 -17.91 -6.13
N ARG A 198 10.81 -19.23 -5.88
CA ARG A 198 11.25 -19.79 -4.60
C ARG A 198 12.78 -19.80 -4.43
N ASN A 199 13.54 -19.70 -5.53
CA ASN A 199 15.01 -19.68 -5.48
C ASN A 199 15.63 -18.27 -5.45
N PHE A 200 14.81 -17.20 -5.51
CA PHE A 200 15.34 -15.84 -5.45
C PHE A 200 15.36 -15.26 -4.02
N PHE A 201 14.53 -15.78 -3.11
CA PHE A 201 14.38 -15.25 -1.75
C PHE A 201 15.42 -15.76 -0.72
N LEU A 202 16.31 -16.68 -1.09
CA LEU A 202 17.33 -17.24 -0.18
C LEU A 202 18.77 -17.18 -0.73
N GLY A 203 19.00 -16.45 -1.82
CA GLY A 203 20.35 -16.23 -2.36
C GLY A 203 21.08 -15.09 -1.64
N PRO A 204 22.43 -15.12 -1.54
CA PRO A 204 23.19 -14.02 -0.97
C PRO A 204 22.99 -12.74 -1.81
N ARG A 205 22.93 -11.59 -1.13
CA ARG A 205 22.79 -10.26 -1.75
C ARG A 205 23.88 -10.06 -2.82
N PRO A 206 23.56 -9.54 -4.01
CA PRO A 206 24.59 -9.14 -4.96
C PRO A 206 25.39 -7.97 -4.37
N THR A 207 26.65 -8.21 -4.04
CA THR A 207 27.62 -7.17 -3.69
C THR A 207 28.23 -6.63 -4.97
N GLY A 208 27.62 -5.59 -5.52
CA GLY A 208 28.15 -4.87 -6.68
C GLY A 208 27.42 -3.54 -6.85
N PRO A 209 28.12 -2.46 -7.25
CA PRO A 209 27.45 -1.22 -7.61
C PRO A 209 26.69 -1.42 -8.93
N CYS A 210 25.50 -0.81 -9.00
CA CYS A 210 24.69 -0.71 -10.22
C CYS A 210 25.45 -0.04 -11.37
#